data_AF-A0A3G9J8C5-F1
#
_entry.id   AF-A0A3G9J8C5-F1
#
_cell.length_a   1.000
_cell.length_b   1.000
_cell.length_c   1.000
_cell.angle_alpha   90.00
_cell.angle_beta   90.00
_cell.angle_gamma   90.00
#
_symmetry.space_group_name_H-M   'P 1'
#
loop_
_entity.id
_entity.type
_entity.pdbx_description
1 polymer ?
#
loop_
_entity_poly.entity_id
_entity_poly.type
_entity_poly.pdbx_seq_one_letter_code
_entity_poly.pdbx_strand_id
1 'polypeptide(L)'
;MLKEGFLWGGAVTAHQSEGGHTMYGKVRAVCDNICQPEFGDFKDGIDEIHRYEEDFALFEECGFTCYRFSIDWSRVSPDGIHFNEEALEYYDRFIDALIAYGMEPMCSLYHFEMPQVLMDEYNGFYSRKVVDMFVNYAYKMIDRYGDRVKKWISFNEQNGIAFINDEKFLYGAKCPEGVDFQTFVNQLIHNTFVAHALVAKKVHTIKDAQILGMIIYAPVQAKTCDPRDVRAAMDHNAITEQYLYMFTHGEYLPYIYQKMIKEDKLPEMEAGDLQLLKENTVDMLSLSYYFSHAYSAQEGECKNPYLKESEWGWPIDPTGLYLGLRDIYDRYRLPIMVVENGLGAKDILENGTVYDDYRIDYMRAHIQAVKEAVSDGVDCRGYLMWGPIDILSSHGEMAKRYGIIYVNREDHDLKDMKRYRKKSFTWYQKVIASNGEKRYYSQC
;
A
#
# COMPACT_ATOMS: atom_id res chain seq x y z
N MET A 1 -23.76 8.61 -8.52
CA MET A 1 -23.75 7.16 -8.21
C MET A 1 -22.37 6.64 -8.57
N LEU A 2 -21.83 5.68 -7.83
CA LEU A 2 -20.58 5.04 -8.24
C LEU A 2 -20.83 4.23 -9.52
N LYS A 3 -19.79 4.03 -10.34
CA LYS A 3 -19.89 3.29 -11.59
C LYS A 3 -20.31 1.83 -11.32
N GLU A 4 -20.98 1.21 -12.28
CA GLU A 4 -21.17 -0.23 -12.29
C GLU A 4 -19.79 -0.91 -12.39
N GLY A 5 -19.58 -1.99 -11.62
CA GLY A 5 -18.28 -2.63 -11.49
C GLY A 5 -17.27 -1.90 -10.60
N PHE A 6 -17.70 -0.96 -9.75
CA PHE A 6 -16.83 -0.38 -8.71
C PHE A 6 -16.35 -1.47 -7.75
N LEU A 7 -15.03 -1.55 -7.56
CA LEU A 7 -14.40 -2.60 -6.76
C LEU A 7 -14.43 -2.23 -5.28
N TRP A 8 -15.12 -3.08 -4.52
CA TRP A 8 -15.19 -3.03 -3.07
C TRP A 8 -14.41 -4.18 -2.45
N GLY A 9 -13.68 -3.89 -1.39
CA GLY A 9 -13.10 -4.93 -0.55
C GLY A 9 -12.09 -4.38 0.43
N GLY A 10 -10.97 -5.09 0.59
CA GLY A 10 -9.90 -4.71 1.50
C GLY A 10 -8.52 -5.19 1.07
N ALA A 11 -7.51 -4.71 1.79
CA ALA A 11 -6.11 -4.96 1.52
C ALA A 11 -5.37 -5.41 2.79
N VAL A 12 -4.49 -6.41 2.65
CA VAL A 12 -3.54 -6.84 3.67
C VAL A 12 -2.14 -7.00 3.08
N THR A 13 -1.20 -7.45 3.90
CA THR A 13 0.18 -7.79 3.51
C THR A 13 0.56 -9.12 4.11
N ALA A 14 1.38 -9.89 3.39
CA ALA A 14 1.78 -11.22 3.79
C ALA A 14 2.42 -11.22 5.19
N HIS A 15 3.37 -10.32 5.47
CA HIS A 15 4.04 -10.30 6.77
C HIS A 15 3.10 -9.89 7.92
N GLN A 16 2.10 -9.03 7.69
CA GLN A 16 1.17 -8.62 8.75
C GLN A 16 0.07 -9.66 9.01
N SER A 17 -0.24 -10.53 8.04
CA SER A 17 -1.36 -11.47 8.10
C SER A 17 -0.98 -12.96 8.11
N GLU A 18 -0.09 -13.43 7.22
CA GLU A 18 0.14 -14.86 6.98
C GLU A 18 0.65 -15.60 8.22
N GLY A 19 1.72 -15.11 8.84
CA GLY A 19 2.49 -15.88 9.81
C GLY A 19 3.28 -17.02 9.16
N GLY A 20 3.43 -18.13 9.87
CA GLY A 20 4.14 -19.30 9.35
C GLY A 20 5.60 -19.01 8.98
N HIS A 21 6.34 -18.34 9.86
CA HIS A 21 7.67 -17.79 9.56
C HIS A 21 8.76 -18.79 9.12
N THR A 22 8.54 -20.09 9.33
CA THR A 22 9.44 -21.16 8.86
C THR A 22 8.79 -22.06 7.82
N MET A 23 7.53 -21.84 7.47
CA MET A 23 6.81 -22.66 6.52
C MET A 23 7.18 -22.31 5.09
N TYR A 24 7.16 -23.35 4.24
CA TYR A 24 7.49 -23.23 2.82
C TYR A 24 8.83 -22.52 2.60
N GLY A 25 9.83 -22.82 3.43
CA GLY A 25 11.20 -22.31 3.28
C GLY A 25 11.38 -20.81 3.49
N LYS A 26 10.41 -20.11 4.11
CA LYS A 26 10.54 -18.68 4.43
C LYS A 26 11.82 -18.42 5.24
N VAL A 27 12.54 -17.39 4.82
CA VAL A 27 13.67 -16.83 5.58
C VAL A 27 13.29 -15.49 6.18
N ARG A 28 14.21 -14.91 6.95
CA ARG A 28 14.06 -13.57 7.50
C ARG A 28 13.93 -12.55 6.35
N ALA A 29 12.92 -11.71 6.43
CA ALA A 29 12.72 -10.56 5.55
C ALA A 29 13.13 -9.24 6.23
N VAL A 30 13.25 -8.16 5.46
CA VAL A 30 13.62 -6.85 6.02
C VAL A 30 12.55 -6.28 6.97
N CYS A 31 11.26 -6.60 6.76
CA CYS A 31 10.18 -6.27 7.69
C CYS A 31 10.32 -6.96 9.06
N ASP A 32 11.00 -8.11 9.13
CA ASP A 32 11.23 -8.84 10.38
C ASP A 32 12.27 -8.14 11.30
N ASN A 33 12.85 -7.02 10.84
CA ASN A 33 13.79 -6.20 11.62
C ASN A 33 13.13 -5.10 12.43
N ILE A 34 11.84 -4.83 12.21
CA ILE A 34 11.11 -3.81 12.96
C ILE A 34 11.13 -4.22 14.43
N CYS A 35 11.27 -3.26 15.35
CA CYS A 35 11.26 -3.54 16.79
C CYS A 35 9.82 -3.76 17.24
N GLN A 36 9.54 -4.89 17.89
CA GLN A 36 8.17 -5.32 18.14
C GLN A 36 7.90 -5.66 19.60
N PRO A 37 6.63 -5.58 20.05
CA PRO A 37 6.19 -6.31 21.23
C PRO A 37 6.38 -7.84 21.04
N GLU A 38 6.24 -8.61 22.13
CA GLU A 38 6.62 -10.03 22.20
C GLU A 38 6.03 -10.89 21.06
N PHE A 39 4.75 -10.69 20.70
CA PHE A 39 4.09 -11.36 19.57
C PHE A 39 3.83 -10.44 18.37
N GLY A 40 4.59 -9.35 18.26
CA GLY A 40 4.54 -8.41 17.14
C GLY A 40 5.55 -8.69 16.02
N ASP A 41 6.42 -9.71 16.19
CA ASP A 41 7.52 -10.09 15.28
C ASP A 41 7.10 -10.76 13.97
N PHE A 42 5.82 -10.62 13.60
CA PHE A 42 5.21 -11.18 12.39
C PHE A 42 5.25 -12.70 12.26
N LYS A 43 5.81 -13.44 13.24
CA LYS A 43 6.03 -14.87 13.10
C LYS A 43 4.76 -15.68 12.94
N ASP A 44 3.76 -15.30 13.71
CA ASP A 44 2.45 -15.92 13.76
C ASP A 44 1.43 -15.17 12.90
N GLY A 45 1.68 -13.89 12.59
CA GLY A 45 0.69 -13.05 11.90
C GLY A 45 -0.67 -13.17 12.56
N ILE A 46 -1.72 -13.32 11.77
CA ILE A 46 -3.05 -13.73 12.25
C ILE A 46 -3.34 -15.19 11.91
N ASP A 47 -2.29 -15.94 11.58
CA ASP A 47 -2.36 -17.33 11.13
C ASP A 47 -3.18 -17.50 9.83
N GLU A 48 -3.19 -16.49 8.97
CA GLU A 48 -3.91 -16.52 7.68
C GLU A 48 -3.40 -17.65 6.78
N ILE A 49 -2.12 -18.01 6.87
CA ILE A 49 -1.53 -19.10 6.11
C ILE A 49 -2.26 -20.45 6.29
N HIS A 50 -2.92 -20.65 7.42
CA HIS A 50 -3.76 -21.82 7.70
C HIS A 50 -5.27 -21.51 7.63
N ARG A 51 -5.66 -20.23 7.59
CA ARG A 51 -7.04 -19.76 7.84
C ARG A 51 -7.62 -18.90 6.74
N TYR A 52 -6.91 -18.69 5.62
CA TYR A 52 -7.37 -17.81 4.55
C TYR A 52 -8.77 -18.19 4.03
N GLU A 53 -9.16 -19.46 4.03
CA GLU A 53 -10.54 -19.86 3.67
C GLU A 53 -11.60 -19.38 4.69
N GLU A 54 -11.29 -19.40 6.00
CA GLU A 54 -12.15 -18.83 7.04
C GLU A 54 -12.31 -17.31 6.84
N ASP A 55 -11.20 -16.64 6.51
CA ASP A 55 -11.15 -15.20 6.28
C ASP A 55 -11.89 -14.81 4.99
N PHE A 56 -11.70 -15.57 3.90
CA PHE A 56 -12.40 -15.36 2.63
C PHE A 56 -13.90 -15.60 2.72
N ALA A 57 -14.35 -16.57 3.52
CA ALA A 57 -15.77 -16.76 3.78
C ALA A 57 -16.41 -15.53 4.45
N LEU A 58 -15.68 -14.87 5.36
CA LEU A 58 -16.13 -13.61 5.97
C LEU A 58 -16.11 -12.43 4.97
N PHE A 59 -15.14 -12.40 4.07
CA PHE A 59 -15.07 -11.38 3.01
C PHE A 59 -16.21 -11.54 1.99
N GLU A 60 -16.51 -12.77 1.56
CA GLU A 60 -17.67 -13.10 0.72
C GLU A 60 -18.97 -12.69 1.42
N GLU A 61 -19.14 -13.05 2.71
CA GLU A 61 -20.31 -12.65 3.49
C GLU A 61 -20.46 -11.11 3.55
N CYS A 62 -19.35 -10.39 3.68
CA CYS A 62 -19.35 -8.93 3.64
C CYS A 62 -19.70 -8.38 2.25
N GLY A 63 -19.51 -9.16 1.19
CA GLY A 63 -19.78 -8.80 -0.20
C GLY A 63 -18.56 -8.28 -0.96
N PHE A 64 -17.35 -8.64 -0.54
CA PHE A 64 -16.12 -8.21 -1.23
C PHE A 64 -16.15 -8.67 -2.70
N THR A 65 -15.64 -7.80 -3.57
CA THR A 65 -15.51 -8.04 -5.02
C THR A 65 -14.05 -8.02 -5.47
N CYS A 66 -13.15 -7.49 -4.64
CA CYS A 66 -11.72 -7.42 -4.89
C CYS A 66 -10.99 -7.58 -3.56
N TYR A 67 -9.86 -8.28 -3.59
CA TYR A 67 -9.00 -8.42 -2.42
C TYR A 67 -7.54 -8.21 -2.82
N ARG A 68 -6.87 -7.33 -2.08
CA ARG A 68 -5.47 -6.99 -2.31
C ARG A 68 -4.58 -7.69 -1.28
N PHE A 69 -3.57 -8.40 -1.76
CA PHE A 69 -2.58 -9.10 -0.94
C PHE A 69 -1.17 -8.88 -1.50
N SER A 70 -0.14 -9.28 -0.75
CA SER A 70 1.23 -9.40 -1.26
C SER A 70 1.68 -10.86 -1.31
N ILE A 71 2.63 -11.14 -2.19
CA ILE A 71 3.38 -12.41 -2.18
C ILE A 71 4.68 -12.17 -1.43
N ASP A 72 4.96 -13.02 -0.43
CA ASP A 72 6.17 -12.93 0.37
C ASP A 72 7.41 -13.38 -0.44
N TRP A 73 8.23 -12.42 -0.87
CA TRP A 73 9.44 -12.70 -1.63
C TRP A 73 10.42 -13.57 -0.84
N SER A 74 10.55 -13.36 0.47
CA SER A 74 11.39 -14.19 1.35
C SER A 74 10.92 -15.63 1.49
N ARG A 75 9.67 -15.93 1.14
CA ARG A 75 9.10 -17.28 1.10
C ARG A 75 9.29 -17.94 -0.26
N VAL A 76 8.94 -17.26 -1.34
CA VAL A 76 8.95 -17.88 -2.68
C VAL A 76 10.33 -17.90 -3.33
N SER A 77 11.23 -16.98 -2.96
CA SER A 77 12.62 -16.94 -3.44
C SER A 77 13.58 -16.52 -2.32
N PRO A 78 13.84 -17.40 -1.34
CA PRO A 78 14.56 -17.06 -0.11
C PRO A 78 15.97 -16.48 -0.28
N ASP A 79 16.65 -16.80 -1.38
CA ASP A 79 17.99 -16.28 -1.70
C ASP A 79 17.98 -15.28 -2.89
N GLY A 80 16.79 -14.88 -3.35
CA GLY A 80 16.59 -14.01 -4.51
C GLY A 80 16.89 -14.65 -5.88
N ILE A 81 17.26 -15.93 -5.94
CA ILE A 81 17.65 -16.62 -7.18
C ILE A 81 16.81 -17.88 -7.42
N HIS A 82 16.73 -18.76 -6.42
CA HIS A 82 16.04 -20.04 -6.51
C HIS A 82 14.62 -19.94 -5.97
N PHE A 83 13.68 -20.59 -6.66
CA PHE A 83 12.27 -20.58 -6.28
C PHE A 83 11.91 -21.81 -5.44
N ASN A 84 11.07 -21.60 -4.43
CA ASN A 84 10.47 -22.68 -3.65
C ASN A 84 9.10 -23.07 -4.24
N GLU A 85 9.02 -24.26 -4.85
CA GLU A 85 7.79 -24.74 -5.47
C GLU A 85 6.63 -24.93 -4.47
N GLU A 86 6.90 -25.38 -3.23
CA GLU A 86 5.84 -25.55 -2.22
C GLU A 86 5.21 -24.20 -1.83
N ALA A 87 6.03 -23.14 -1.79
CA ALA A 87 5.55 -21.78 -1.56
C ALA A 87 4.71 -21.27 -2.74
N LEU A 88 5.12 -21.58 -3.97
CA LEU A 88 4.35 -21.23 -5.16
C LEU A 88 3.00 -21.96 -5.19
N GLU A 89 2.97 -23.25 -4.86
CA GLU A 89 1.75 -24.03 -4.76
C GLU A 89 0.82 -23.53 -3.64
N TYR A 90 1.38 -22.99 -2.54
CA TYR A 90 0.57 -22.31 -1.52
C TYR A 90 -0.17 -21.12 -2.11
N TYR A 91 0.52 -20.24 -2.84
CA TYR A 91 -0.12 -19.08 -3.48
C TYR A 91 -1.07 -19.48 -4.62
N ASP A 92 -0.85 -20.60 -5.33
CA ASP A 92 -1.86 -21.15 -6.24
C ASP A 92 -3.17 -21.44 -5.51
N ARG A 93 -3.11 -22.20 -4.40
CA ARG A 93 -4.30 -22.54 -3.61
C ARG A 93 -4.96 -21.31 -3.01
N PHE A 94 -4.17 -20.37 -2.51
CA PHE A 94 -4.67 -19.11 -1.96
C PHE A 94 -5.43 -18.30 -3.03
N ILE A 95 -4.86 -18.13 -4.22
CA ILE A 95 -5.48 -17.38 -5.32
C ILE A 95 -6.72 -18.12 -5.84
N ASP A 96 -6.67 -19.44 -5.97
CA ASP A 96 -7.81 -20.25 -6.41
C ASP A 96 -8.97 -20.17 -5.42
N ALA A 97 -8.68 -20.24 -4.11
CA ALA A 97 -9.68 -20.06 -3.07
C ALA A 97 -10.27 -18.65 -3.12
N LEU A 98 -9.45 -17.60 -3.24
CA LEU A 98 -9.91 -16.22 -3.32
C LEU A 98 -10.93 -16.01 -4.47
N ILE A 99 -10.61 -16.56 -5.65
CA ILE A 99 -11.48 -16.52 -6.82
C ILE A 99 -12.75 -17.34 -6.59
N ALA A 100 -12.65 -18.51 -5.95
CA ALA A 100 -13.80 -19.36 -5.63
C ALA A 100 -14.80 -18.66 -4.69
N TYR A 101 -14.32 -17.78 -3.81
CA TYR A 101 -15.13 -16.89 -2.96
C TYR A 101 -15.58 -15.59 -3.69
N GLY A 102 -15.44 -15.53 -5.02
CA GLY A 102 -16.02 -14.47 -5.84
C GLY A 102 -15.24 -13.15 -5.86
N MET A 103 -14.00 -13.14 -5.39
CA MET A 103 -13.17 -11.94 -5.31
C MET A 103 -12.14 -11.88 -6.43
N GLU A 104 -11.98 -10.70 -7.04
CA GLU A 104 -10.90 -10.43 -7.97
C GLU A 104 -9.56 -10.25 -7.22
N PRO A 105 -8.50 -10.99 -7.60
CA PRO A 105 -7.18 -10.84 -6.98
C PRO A 105 -6.46 -9.56 -7.45
N MET A 106 -5.91 -8.80 -6.50
CA MET A 106 -4.93 -7.74 -6.74
C MET A 106 -3.63 -8.04 -5.98
N CYS A 107 -2.52 -8.19 -6.71
CA CYS A 107 -1.25 -8.60 -6.11
C CYS A 107 -0.25 -7.44 -6.03
N SER A 108 0.24 -7.15 -4.83
CA SER A 108 1.45 -6.34 -4.59
C SER A 108 2.68 -7.25 -4.58
N LEU A 109 3.63 -7.02 -5.48
CA LEU A 109 4.83 -7.84 -5.61
C LEU A 109 5.86 -7.55 -4.51
N TYR A 110 5.92 -6.32 -4.03
CA TYR A 110 6.79 -5.91 -2.95
C TYR A 110 6.04 -5.11 -1.88
N HIS A 111 5.98 -5.66 -0.67
CA HIS A 111 5.47 -4.97 0.52
C HIS A 111 6.41 -5.19 1.72
N PHE A 112 7.68 -4.83 1.52
CA PHE A 112 8.77 -4.92 2.52
C PHE A 112 9.23 -6.35 2.85
N GLU A 113 8.79 -7.35 2.07
CA GLU A 113 9.17 -8.75 2.29
C GLU A 113 10.47 -9.18 1.56
N MET A 114 11.43 -8.26 1.32
CA MET A 114 12.72 -8.64 0.71
C MET A 114 13.46 -9.64 1.61
N PRO A 115 14.01 -10.75 1.08
CA PRO A 115 14.90 -11.60 1.86
C PRO A 115 16.09 -10.82 2.42
N GLN A 116 16.34 -10.94 3.73
CA GLN A 116 17.37 -10.18 4.45
C GLN A 116 18.77 -10.37 3.84
N VAL A 117 19.06 -11.57 3.32
CA VAL A 117 20.36 -11.88 2.69
C VAL A 117 20.67 -10.93 1.51
N LEU A 118 19.65 -10.44 0.80
CA LEU A 118 19.86 -9.49 -0.31
C LEU A 118 20.27 -8.10 0.18
N MET A 119 19.74 -7.68 1.33
CA MET A 119 20.18 -6.47 2.00
C MET A 119 21.61 -6.62 2.52
N ASP A 120 21.92 -7.75 3.15
CA ASP A 120 23.22 -7.97 3.79
C ASP A 120 24.36 -8.13 2.76
N GLU A 121 24.13 -8.86 1.66
CA GLU A 121 25.16 -9.12 0.65
C GLU A 121 25.30 -8.01 -0.40
N TYR A 122 24.19 -7.34 -0.74
CA TYR A 122 24.13 -6.44 -1.90
C TYR A 122 23.58 -5.05 -1.58
N ASN A 123 23.21 -4.75 -0.33
CA ASN A 123 22.55 -3.51 0.05
C ASN A 123 21.19 -3.29 -0.65
N GLY A 124 20.46 -4.38 -0.93
CA GLY A 124 19.11 -4.36 -1.47
C GLY A 124 18.98 -3.53 -2.75
N PHE A 125 17.89 -2.76 -2.87
CA PHE A 125 17.59 -1.98 -4.08
C PHE A 125 18.59 -0.85 -4.39
N TYR A 126 19.57 -0.58 -3.51
CA TYR A 126 20.69 0.29 -3.88
C TYR A 126 21.56 -0.36 -4.96
N SER A 127 21.60 -1.68 -5.00
CA SER A 127 22.32 -2.46 -6.00
C SER A 127 21.45 -2.86 -7.18
N ARG A 128 21.96 -2.61 -8.39
CA ARG A 128 21.34 -3.05 -9.64
C ARG A 128 21.18 -4.58 -9.72
N LYS A 129 22.05 -5.33 -9.03
CA LYS A 129 21.93 -6.80 -8.96
C LYS A 129 20.63 -7.24 -8.27
N VAL A 130 20.20 -6.52 -7.23
CA VAL A 130 18.94 -6.85 -6.53
C VAL A 130 17.73 -6.41 -7.35
N VAL A 131 17.85 -5.35 -8.15
CA VAL A 131 16.85 -5.00 -9.16
C VAL A 131 16.62 -6.18 -10.11
N ASP A 132 17.67 -6.79 -10.65
CA ASP A 132 17.56 -7.94 -11.54
C ASP A 132 16.92 -9.16 -10.84
N MET A 133 17.30 -9.43 -9.58
CA MET A 133 16.71 -10.50 -8.76
C MET A 133 15.21 -10.28 -8.52
N PHE A 134 14.82 -9.04 -8.18
CA PHE A 134 13.42 -8.67 -8.00
C PHE A 134 12.63 -8.84 -9.31
N VAL A 135 13.19 -8.40 -10.43
CA VAL A 135 12.56 -8.53 -11.76
C VAL A 135 12.37 -10.01 -12.13
N ASN A 136 13.36 -10.87 -11.86
CA ASN A 136 13.23 -12.31 -12.06
C ASN A 136 12.12 -12.92 -11.19
N TYR A 137 12.07 -12.55 -9.91
CA TYR A 137 10.98 -12.94 -9.01
C TYR A 137 9.62 -12.49 -9.53
N ALA A 138 9.47 -11.21 -9.86
CA ALA A 138 8.24 -10.64 -10.38
C ALA A 138 7.79 -11.32 -11.67
N TYR A 139 8.72 -11.60 -12.58
CA TYR A 139 8.43 -12.28 -13.84
C TYR A 139 7.89 -13.69 -13.58
N LYS A 140 8.50 -14.43 -12.66
CA LYS A 140 8.02 -15.76 -12.26
C LYS A 140 6.61 -15.70 -11.67
N MET A 141 6.29 -14.70 -10.83
CA MET A 141 4.95 -14.54 -10.26
C MET A 141 3.92 -14.18 -11.35
N ILE A 142 4.26 -13.24 -12.23
CA ILE A 142 3.37 -12.82 -13.33
C ILE A 142 3.15 -13.97 -14.32
N ASP A 143 4.19 -14.76 -14.62
CA ASP A 143 4.06 -15.92 -15.50
C ASP A 143 3.20 -17.03 -14.90
N ARG A 144 3.31 -17.26 -13.58
CA ARG A 144 2.56 -18.34 -12.91
C ARG A 144 1.10 -17.97 -12.64
N TYR A 145 0.86 -16.73 -12.21
CA TYR A 145 -0.46 -16.31 -11.71
C TYR A 145 -1.17 -15.32 -12.64
N GLY A 146 -0.53 -14.80 -13.69
CA GLY A 146 -1.11 -13.79 -14.58
C GLY A 146 -2.33 -14.26 -15.37
N ASP A 147 -2.59 -15.57 -15.44
CA ASP A 147 -3.84 -16.11 -15.97
C ASP A 147 -5.05 -15.76 -15.09
N ARG A 148 -4.85 -15.70 -13.77
CA ARG A 148 -5.86 -15.48 -12.72
C ARG A 148 -5.78 -14.11 -12.03
N VAL A 149 -4.60 -13.52 -11.94
CA VAL A 149 -4.33 -12.21 -11.33
C VAL A 149 -4.13 -11.16 -12.42
N LYS A 150 -5.05 -10.20 -12.50
CA LYS A 150 -5.05 -9.16 -13.55
C LYS A 150 -4.67 -7.77 -13.05
N LYS A 151 -4.64 -7.54 -11.74
CA LYS A 151 -4.23 -6.24 -11.16
C LYS A 151 -2.94 -6.41 -10.38
N TRP A 152 -1.90 -5.71 -10.82
CA TRP A 152 -0.56 -5.80 -10.25
C TRP A 152 -0.11 -4.46 -9.70
N ILE A 153 0.60 -4.48 -8.58
CA ILE A 153 1.36 -3.35 -8.03
C ILE A 153 2.79 -3.86 -7.85
N SER A 154 3.78 -3.19 -8.45
CA SER A 154 5.18 -3.63 -8.28
C SER A 154 5.69 -3.35 -6.87
N PHE A 155 5.51 -2.11 -6.39
CA PHE A 155 5.95 -1.64 -5.09
C PHE A 155 4.78 -1.01 -4.36
N ASN A 156 4.49 -1.50 -3.15
CA ASN A 156 3.62 -0.78 -2.23
C ASN A 156 4.26 0.57 -1.88
N GLU A 157 3.45 1.63 -1.92
CA GLU A 157 3.84 2.94 -1.39
C GLU A 157 5.22 3.44 -1.86
N GLN A 158 5.57 3.28 -3.14
CA GLN A 158 6.96 3.44 -3.60
C GLN A 158 7.61 4.79 -3.21
N ASN A 159 6.82 5.86 -3.07
CA ASN A 159 7.29 7.16 -2.59
C ASN A 159 7.70 7.21 -1.12
N GLY A 160 7.39 6.18 -0.33
CA GLY A 160 7.95 5.94 0.99
C GLY A 160 9.47 5.97 1.02
N ILE A 161 10.14 5.67 -0.10
CA ILE A 161 11.60 5.79 -0.25
C ILE A 161 12.08 7.23 0.03
N ALA A 162 11.33 8.23 -0.43
CA ALA A 162 11.69 9.64 -0.23
C ALA A 162 11.44 10.12 1.20
N PHE A 163 10.72 9.35 2.02
CA PHE A 163 10.43 9.64 3.42
C PHE A 163 11.24 8.74 4.38
N ILE A 164 12.21 7.98 3.86
CA ILE A 164 13.16 7.21 4.68
C ILE A 164 14.01 8.20 5.49
N ASN A 165 14.23 7.85 6.75
CA ASN A 165 15.30 8.38 7.57
C ASN A 165 16.30 7.25 7.87
N ASP A 166 17.49 7.57 8.40
CA ASP A 166 18.58 6.58 8.60
C ASP A 166 18.18 5.32 9.40
N GLU A 167 17.07 5.38 10.15
CA GLU A 167 16.56 4.28 10.98
C GLU A 167 15.58 3.35 10.24
N LYS A 168 15.06 3.74 9.06
CA LYS A 168 14.00 3.01 8.34
C LYS A 168 14.55 2.16 7.19
N PHE A 169 14.82 0.88 7.48
CA PHE A 169 15.31 -0.12 6.52
C PHE A 169 14.22 -0.77 5.64
N LEU A 170 13.01 -0.24 5.61
CA LEU A 170 11.84 -0.93 5.03
C LEU A 170 11.94 -1.17 3.51
N TYR A 171 12.68 -0.32 2.79
CA TYR A 171 12.99 -0.51 1.36
C TYR A 171 14.31 -1.24 1.13
N GLY A 172 14.84 -1.88 2.17
CA GLY A 172 15.87 -2.91 2.03
C GLY A 172 17.30 -2.41 1.82
N ALA A 173 17.62 -1.17 2.15
CA ALA A 173 18.97 -0.64 1.96
C ALA A 173 19.40 0.30 3.11
N LYS A 174 20.71 0.40 3.33
CA LYS A 174 21.33 1.37 4.24
C LYS A 174 22.21 2.32 3.45
N CYS A 175 22.22 3.59 3.83
CA CYS A 175 23.15 4.55 3.24
C CYS A 175 24.59 4.10 3.53
N PRO A 176 25.42 3.84 2.50
CA PRO A 176 26.82 3.45 2.73
C PRO A 176 27.61 4.57 3.43
N GLU A 177 28.63 4.17 4.19
CA GLU A 177 29.53 5.14 4.85
C GLU A 177 30.21 6.03 3.80
N GLY A 178 30.19 7.34 4.04
CA GLY A 178 30.79 8.34 3.14
C GLY A 178 29.94 8.71 1.91
N VAL A 179 28.75 8.15 1.75
CA VAL A 179 27.79 8.53 0.70
C VAL A 179 26.82 9.59 1.24
N ASP A 180 26.54 10.63 0.46
CA ASP A 180 25.49 11.61 0.79
C ASP A 180 24.12 10.93 0.79
N PHE A 181 23.36 11.13 1.86
CA PHE A 181 22.07 10.46 2.05
C PHE A 181 21.07 10.74 0.91
N GLN A 182 21.05 11.96 0.36
CA GLN A 182 20.14 12.28 -0.73
C GLN A 182 20.58 11.64 -2.06
N THR A 183 21.89 11.52 -2.32
CA THR A 183 22.42 10.74 -3.45
C THR A 183 22.02 9.27 -3.32
N PHE A 184 22.13 8.69 -2.12
CA PHE A 184 21.67 7.33 -1.83
C PHE A 184 20.17 7.16 -2.10
N VAL A 185 19.32 8.07 -1.59
CA VAL A 185 17.88 8.07 -1.83
C VAL A 185 17.58 8.19 -3.33
N ASN A 186 18.26 9.08 -4.05
CA ASN A 186 18.05 9.25 -5.50
C ASN A 186 18.40 7.97 -6.28
N GLN A 187 19.45 7.24 -5.87
CA GLN A 187 19.80 5.95 -6.45
C GLN A 187 18.73 4.89 -6.20
N LEU A 188 18.21 4.79 -4.96
CA LEU A 188 17.11 3.88 -4.64
C LEU A 188 15.86 4.16 -5.48
N ILE A 189 15.51 5.44 -5.60
CA ILE A 189 14.38 5.89 -6.41
C ILE A 189 14.58 5.46 -7.87
N HIS A 190 15.75 5.71 -8.45
CA HIS A 190 16.05 5.33 -9.83
C HIS A 190 15.95 3.81 -10.04
N ASN A 191 16.64 3.04 -9.21
CA ASN A 191 16.69 1.58 -9.31
C ASN A 191 15.30 0.95 -9.18
N THR A 192 14.49 1.42 -8.23
CA THR A 192 13.11 0.92 -8.05
C THR A 192 12.18 1.34 -9.18
N PHE A 193 12.40 2.49 -9.82
CA PHE A 193 11.67 2.84 -11.04
C PHE A 193 12.07 2.00 -12.25
N VAL A 194 13.35 1.65 -12.39
CA VAL A 194 13.77 0.71 -13.43
C VAL A 194 13.16 -0.67 -13.20
N ALA A 195 13.18 -1.15 -11.96
CA ALA A 195 12.47 -2.37 -11.57
C ALA A 195 10.97 -2.31 -11.92
N HIS A 196 10.31 -1.20 -11.57
CA HIS A 196 8.89 -0.97 -11.89
C HIS A 196 8.64 -1.03 -13.40
N ALA A 197 9.42 -0.33 -14.21
CA ALA A 197 9.25 -0.30 -15.66
C ALA A 197 9.45 -1.68 -16.31
N LEU A 198 10.41 -2.48 -15.82
CA LEU A 198 10.60 -3.86 -16.27
C LEU A 198 9.40 -4.76 -15.89
N VAL A 199 8.82 -4.56 -14.72
CA VAL A 199 7.61 -5.26 -14.26
C VAL A 199 6.39 -4.84 -15.09
N ALA A 200 6.19 -3.54 -15.32
CA ALA A 200 5.13 -3.00 -16.17
C ALA A 200 5.18 -3.62 -17.57
N LYS A 201 6.38 -3.63 -18.18
CA LYS A 201 6.65 -4.29 -19.47
C LYS A 201 6.17 -5.74 -19.49
N LYS A 202 6.41 -6.49 -18.41
CA LYS A 202 6.00 -7.89 -18.29
C LYS A 202 4.49 -8.05 -18.10
N VAL A 203 3.88 -7.23 -17.24
CA VAL A 203 2.42 -7.25 -17.02
C VAL A 203 1.69 -6.99 -18.33
N HIS A 204 2.17 -6.07 -19.17
CA HIS A 204 1.57 -5.78 -20.48
C HIS A 204 1.68 -6.92 -21.50
N THR A 205 2.45 -7.98 -21.23
CA THR A 205 2.44 -9.21 -22.03
C THR A 205 1.25 -10.12 -21.71
N ILE A 206 0.62 -9.93 -20.54
CA ILE A 206 -0.50 -10.72 -20.08
C ILE A 206 -1.80 -10.05 -20.52
N LYS A 207 -2.65 -10.81 -21.21
CA LYS A 207 -3.94 -10.32 -21.70
C LYS A 207 -4.80 -9.80 -20.53
N ASP A 208 -5.35 -8.60 -20.73
CA ASP A 208 -6.27 -7.89 -19.82
C ASP A 208 -5.66 -7.53 -18.45
N ALA A 209 -4.35 -7.75 -18.25
CA ALA A 209 -3.67 -7.36 -17.03
C ALA A 209 -3.33 -5.87 -17.03
N GLN A 210 -3.33 -5.28 -15.84
CA GLN A 210 -3.06 -3.87 -15.59
C GLN A 210 -2.02 -3.74 -14.48
N ILE A 211 -1.08 -2.81 -14.66
CA ILE A 211 -0.11 -2.41 -13.63
C ILE A 211 -0.54 -1.07 -13.03
N LEU A 212 -0.55 -1.01 -11.69
CA LEU A 212 -0.92 0.17 -10.92
C LEU A 212 0.32 0.78 -10.27
N GLY A 213 0.45 2.11 -10.37
CA GLY A 213 1.46 2.88 -9.63
C GLY A 213 0.93 3.22 -8.25
N MET A 214 1.56 2.72 -7.18
CA MET A 214 1.09 2.94 -5.81
C MET A 214 1.95 3.97 -5.07
N ILE A 215 1.27 4.91 -4.40
CA ILE A 215 1.89 5.93 -3.55
C ILE A 215 1.18 6.07 -2.20
N ILE A 216 1.92 6.55 -1.20
CA ILE A 216 1.39 7.27 -0.04
C ILE A 216 0.90 8.61 -0.53
N TYR A 217 -0.39 8.87 -0.47
CA TYR A 217 -0.94 10.17 -0.80
C TYR A 217 -1.37 10.93 0.45
N ALA A 218 -0.49 11.83 0.89
CA ALA A 218 -0.72 12.76 1.98
C ALA A 218 -0.62 14.20 1.45
N PRO A 219 -1.71 14.77 0.89
CA PRO A 219 -1.66 16.06 0.22
C PRO A 219 -1.30 17.17 1.20
N VAL A 220 -0.47 18.11 0.76
CA VAL A 220 -0.02 19.23 1.58
C VAL A 220 -0.75 20.52 1.20
N GLN A 221 -1.32 21.17 2.22
CA GLN A 221 -1.97 22.46 2.16
C GLN A 221 -1.05 23.56 2.70
N ALA A 222 -1.15 24.78 2.17
CA ALA A 222 -0.45 25.92 2.74
C ALA A 222 -1.14 26.40 4.02
N LYS A 223 -0.38 26.71 5.08
CA LYS A 223 -0.90 27.23 6.36
C LYS A 223 -1.65 28.54 6.17
N THR A 224 -1.16 29.41 5.29
CA THR A 224 -1.76 30.71 4.97
C THR A 224 -1.72 30.98 3.47
N CYS A 225 -2.40 32.04 3.02
CA CYS A 225 -2.29 32.53 1.65
C CYS A 225 -1.00 33.33 1.36
N ASP A 226 -0.05 33.37 2.30
CA ASP A 226 1.28 33.92 2.03
C ASP A 226 1.95 33.11 0.91
N PRO A 227 2.38 33.75 -0.20
CA PRO A 227 3.03 33.04 -1.30
C PRO A 227 4.23 32.19 -0.89
N ARG A 228 4.89 32.50 0.23
CA ARG A 228 5.99 31.70 0.78
C ARG A 228 5.49 30.37 1.33
N ASP A 229 4.37 30.37 2.05
CA ASP A 229 3.73 29.14 2.54
C ASP A 229 3.20 28.30 1.39
N VAL A 230 2.60 28.94 0.38
CA VAL A 230 2.16 28.29 -0.86
C VAL A 230 3.33 27.60 -1.55
N ARG A 231 4.46 28.30 -1.70
CA ARG A 231 5.67 27.71 -2.27
C ARG A 231 6.21 26.55 -1.44
N ALA A 232 6.26 26.68 -0.11
CA ALA A 232 6.75 25.62 0.76
C ALA A 232 5.89 24.35 0.65
N ALA A 233 4.56 24.48 0.61
CA ALA A 233 3.65 23.37 0.37
C ALA A 233 3.86 22.74 -1.02
N MET A 234 4.05 23.56 -2.06
CA MET A 234 4.30 23.08 -3.42
C MET A 234 5.63 22.33 -3.55
N ASP A 235 6.69 22.85 -2.91
CA ASP A 235 8.01 22.22 -2.87
C ASP A 235 7.99 20.87 -2.14
N HIS A 236 7.19 20.74 -1.06
CA HIS A 236 7.02 19.46 -0.37
C HIS A 236 6.18 18.48 -1.20
N ASN A 237 5.05 18.91 -1.77
CA ASN A 237 4.22 18.07 -2.65
C ASN A 237 5.01 17.54 -3.87
N ALA A 238 6.01 18.28 -4.35
CA ALA A 238 6.84 17.87 -5.48
C ALA A 238 7.53 16.49 -5.27
N ILE A 239 7.72 16.07 -4.02
CA ILE A 239 8.23 14.74 -3.68
C ILE A 239 7.27 13.66 -4.20
N THR A 240 5.98 13.74 -3.86
CA THR A 240 4.98 12.77 -4.32
C THR A 240 4.65 12.96 -5.80
N GLU A 241 4.60 14.20 -6.29
CA GLU A 241 4.36 14.49 -7.71
C GLU A 241 5.44 13.87 -8.62
N GLN A 242 6.70 13.78 -8.17
CA GLN A 242 7.75 13.08 -8.90
C GLN A 242 7.39 11.62 -9.19
N TYR A 243 6.75 10.92 -8.25
CA TYR A 243 6.37 9.52 -8.45
C TYR A 243 5.16 9.40 -9.36
N LEU A 244 4.15 10.25 -9.17
CA LEU A 244 2.99 10.29 -10.06
C LEU A 244 3.40 10.61 -11.51
N TYR A 245 4.30 11.58 -11.70
CA TYR A 245 4.83 11.95 -13.00
C TYR A 245 5.65 10.83 -13.64
N MET A 246 6.52 10.17 -12.86
CA MET A 246 7.29 9.03 -13.35
C MET A 246 6.39 7.85 -13.73
N PHE A 247 5.39 7.50 -12.92
CA PHE A 247 4.45 6.42 -13.24
C PHE A 247 3.65 6.69 -14.53
N THR A 248 3.28 7.95 -14.77
CA THR A 248 2.36 8.32 -15.87
C THR A 248 3.06 8.72 -17.16
N HIS A 249 4.26 9.29 -17.08
CA HIS A 249 5.01 9.80 -18.23
C HIS A 249 6.34 9.08 -18.45
N GLY A 250 6.83 8.32 -17.47
CA GLY A 250 8.13 7.64 -17.54
C GLY A 250 9.31 8.60 -17.55
N GLU A 251 9.14 9.80 -16.99
CA GLU A 251 10.14 10.87 -16.98
C GLU A 251 10.31 11.44 -15.56
N TYR A 252 11.50 11.98 -15.27
CA TYR A 252 11.70 12.77 -14.06
C TYR A 252 10.93 14.08 -14.15
N LEU A 253 10.28 14.48 -13.05
CA LEU A 253 9.62 15.77 -12.94
C LEU A 253 10.68 16.87 -13.15
N PRO A 254 10.50 17.82 -14.08
CA PRO A 254 11.56 18.76 -14.47
C PRO A 254 12.14 19.56 -13.30
N TYR A 255 11.31 19.95 -12.34
CA TYR A 255 11.76 20.64 -11.13
C TYR A 255 12.74 19.81 -10.29
N ILE A 256 12.39 18.54 -10.04
CA ILE A 256 13.21 17.61 -9.25
C ILE A 256 14.48 17.23 -10.02
N TYR A 257 14.37 16.98 -11.33
CA TYR A 257 15.53 16.67 -12.18
C TYR A 257 16.56 17.81 -12.17
N GLN A 258 16.11 19.05 -12.35
CA GLN A 258 16.98 20.23 -12.31
C GLN A 258 17.58 20.47 -10.92
N LYS A 259 16.83 20.15 -9.86
CA LYS A 259 17.35 20.20 -8.49
C LYS A 259 18.50 19.20 -8.31
N MET A 260 18.32 17.95 -8.73
CA MET A 260 19.38 16.92 -8.65
C MET A 260 20.65 17.33 -9.42
N ILE A 261 20.52 17.94 -10.61
CA ILE A 261 21.67 18.45 -11.37
C ILE A 261 22.41 19.55 -10.60
N LYS A 262 21.69 20.54 -10.08
CA LYS A 262 22.29 21.68 -9.36
C LYS A 262 23.01 21.27 -8.09
N GLU A 263 22.51 20.22 -7.45
CA GLU A 263 23.05 19.69 -6.20
C GLU A 263 24.16 18.64 -6.43
N ASP A 264 24.43 18.26 -7.69
CA ASP A 264 25.33 17.16 -8.07
C ASP A 264 24.93 15.81 -7.44
N LYS A 265 23.62 15.52 -7.46
CA LYS A 265 22.99 14.35 -6.82
C LYS A 265 22.18 13.50 -7.79
N LEU A 266 22.50 13.53 -9.08
CA LEU A 266 21.86 12.60 -10.02
C LEU A 266 22.22 11.15 -9.66
N PRO A 267 21.27 10.21 -9.77
CA PRO A 267 21.60 8.81 -9.63
C PRO A 267 22.48 8.35 -10.80
N GLU A 268 23.25 7.30 -10.59
CA GLU A 268 23.88 6.55 -11.66
C GLU A 268 22.80 5.87 -12.50
N MET A 269 22.80 6.14 -13.80
CA MET A 269 21.83 5.61 -14.76
C MET A 269 22.56 4.77 -15.81
N GLU A 270 22.03 3.60 -16.13
CA GLU A 270 22.58 2.77 -17.21
C GLU A 270 22.08 3.24 -18.58
N ALA A 271 22.82 2.86 -19.63
CA ALA A 271 22.41 3.14 -21.00
C ALA A 271 21.07 2.45 -21.30
N GLY A 272 20.03 3.24 -21.59
CA GLY A 272 18.69 2.76 -21.92
C GLY A 272 17.68 2.90 -20.78
N ASP A 273 18.09 3.21 -19.55
CA ASP A 273 17.16 3.32 -18.40
C ASP A 273 16.07 4.37 -18.66
N LEU A 274 16.43 5.57 -19.12
CA LEU A 274 15.45 6.61 -19.41
C LEU A 274 14.47 6.22 -20.54
N GLN A 275 14.91 5.44 -21.53
CA GLN A 275 14.04 4.97 -22.60
C GLN A 275 13.08 3.89 -22.07
N LEU A 276 13.58 2.97 -21.26
CA LEU A 276 12.80 1.94 -20.59
C LEU A 276 11.68 2.55 -19.73
N LEU A 277 12.01 3.57 -18.91
CA LEU A 277 11.03 4.26 -18.07
C LEU A 277 9.91 4.87 -18.93
N LYS A 278 10.28 5.57 -20.00
CA LYS A 278 9.35 6.24 -20.92
C LYS A 278 8.42 5.28 -21.66
N GLU A 279 8.88 4.08 -21.97
CA GLU A 279 8.10 3.10 -22.73
C GLU A 279 7.15 2.26 -21.87
N ASN A 280 7.32 2.25 -20.54
CA ASN A 280 6.64 1.29 -19.66
C ASN A 280 6.03 1.99 -18.44
N THR A 281 4.93 2.71 -18.70
CA THR A 281 4.15 3.46 -17.71
C THR A 281 2.97 2.65 -17.16
N VAL A 282 2.28 3.18 -16.15
CA VAL A 282 1.14 2.51 -15.51
C VAL A 282 -0.16 2.66 -16.28
N ASP A 283 -1.09 1.71 -16.07
CA ASP A 283 -2.45 1.76 -16.62
C ASP A 283 -3.41 2.54 -15.72
N MET A 284 -3.07 2.64 -14.44
CA MET A 284 -3.91 3.21 -13.39
C MET A 284 -3.05 3.64 -12.20
N LEU A 285 -3.49 4.67 -11.49
CA LEU A 285 -2.87 5.11 -10.25
C LEU A 285 -3.60 4.49 -9.05
N SER A 286 -2.85 4.16 -8.02
CA SER A 286 -3.40 3.68 -6.75
C SER A 286 -2.79 4.45 -5.59
N LEU A 287 -3.56 4.61 -4.53
CA LEU A 287 -3.10 5.38 -3.38
C LEU A 287 -3.52 4.74 -2.06
N SER A 288 -2.63 4.87 -1.07
CA SER A 288 -3.00 4.89 0.33
C SER A 288 -3.32 6.33 0.75
N TYR A 289 -4.36 6.50 1.55
CA TYR A 289 -4.75 7.80 2.09
C TYR A 289 -5.16 7.66 3.55
N TYR A 290 -4.66 8.56 4.40
CA TYR A 290 -5.07 8.64 5.80
C TYR A 290 -5.32 10.07 6.28
N PHE A 291 -4.48 11.01 5.84
CA PHE A 291 -4.48 12.40 6.30
C PHE A 291 -3.88 13.34 5.25
N SER A 292 -4.07 14.64 5.48
CA SER A 292 -3.36 15.73 4.79
C SER A 292 -2.43 16.45 5.76
N HIS A 293 -1.39 17.11 5.24
CA HIS A 293 -0.54 18.00 6.05
C HIS A 293 -0.86 19.48 5.79
N ALA A 294 -0.46 20.35 6.72
CA ALA A 294 -0.33 21.78 6.46
C ALA A 294 1.15 22.19 6.54
N TYR A 295 1.59 23.12 5.70
CA TYR A 295 2.97 23.59 5.64
C TYR A 295 3.05 25.11 5.68
N SER A 296 4.08 25.62 6.34
CA SER A 296 4.48 27.03 6.28
C SER A 296 5.96 27.18 5.94
N ALA A 297 6.34 28.32 5.37
CA ALA A 297 7.73 28.62 5.07
C ALA A 297 8.60 28.77 6.33
N GLN A 298 7.99 29.12 7.47
CA GLN A 298 8.71 29.35 8.72
C GLN A 298 8.86 28.07 9.56
N GLU A 299 7.80 27.27 9.68
CA GLU A 299 7.75 26.14 10.60
C GLU A 299 7.96 24.79 9.89
N GLY A 300 7.90 24.75 8.55
CA GLY A 300 7.79 23.50 7.81
C GLY A 300 6.40 22.88 8.02
N GLU A 301 6.34 21.58 8.28
CA GLU A 301 5.09 20.89 8.61
C GLU A 301 4.47 21.46 9.89
N CYS A 302 3.17 21.72 9.86
CA CYS A 302 2.44 22.32 10.97
C CYS A 302 1.04 21.71 11.11
N LYS A 303 0.47 21.85 12.31
CA LYS A 303 -0.89 21.37 12.60
C LYS A 303 -1.94 22.19 11.84
N ASN A 304 -2.87 21.50 11.19
CA ASN A 304 -4.07 22.13 10.63
C ASN A 304 -5.11 22.33 11.75
N PRO A 305 -5.43 23.58 12.16
CA PRO A 305 -6.31 23.84 13.30
C PRO A 305 -7.78 23.49 13.03
N TYR A 306 -8.15 23.15 11.79
CA TYR A 306 -9.52 22.82 11.39
C TYR A 306 -9.82 21.31 11.42
N LEU A 307 -8.78 20.47 11.53
CA LEU A 307 -8.92 19.03 11.50
C LEU A 307 -8.98 18.44 12.91
N LYS A 308 -9.83 17.42 13.08
CA LYS A 308 -9.78 16.55 14.26
C LYS A 308 -8.64 15.55 14.10
N GLU A 309 -8.19 14.98 15.21
CA GLU A 309 -7.15 13.94 15.21
C GLU A 309 -7.72 12.63 15.80
N SER A 310 -7.21 11.51 15.31
CA SER A 310 -7.41 10.18 15.89
C SER A 310 -6.64 10.02 17.22
N GLU A 311 -6.84 8.91 17.93
CA GLU A 311 -6.09 8.61 19.16
C GLU A 311 -4.56 8.53 18.92
N TRP A 312 -4.13 8.16 17.71
CA TRP A 312 -2.73 8.15 17.30
C TRP A 312 -2.22 9.51 16.81
N GLY A 313 -2.99 10.59 17.01
CA GLY A 313 -2.61 11.95 16.62
C GLY A 313 -2.70 12.21 15.11
N TRP A 314 -3.21 11.27 14.31
CA TRP A 314 -3.34 11.46 12.86
C TRP A 314 -4.55 12.32 12.54
N PRO A 315 -4.41 13.38 11.72
CA PRO A 315 -5.54 14.19 11.28
C PRO A 315 -6.58 13.36 10.54
N ILE A 316 -7.87 13.69 10.72
CA ILE A 316 -8.98 13.07 10.01
C ILE A 316 -9.48 14.09 8.98
N ASP A 317 -9.11 13.89 7.71
CA ASP A 317 -9.48 14.79 6.62
C ASP A 317 -10.11 14.05 5.43
N PRO A 318 -11.43 13.79 5.42
CA PRO A 318 -12.10 13.25 4.24
C PRO A 318 -12.10 14.23 3.05
N THR A 319 -12.06 15.54 3.30
CA THR A 319 -12.03 16.56 2.24
C THR A 319 -10.72 16.51 1.48
N GLY A 320 -9.60 16.27 2.17
CA GLY A 320 -8.30 16.06 1.55
C GLY A 320 -8.27 14.89 0.56
N LEU A 321 -9.03 13.82 0.82
CA LEU A 321 -9.18 12.70 -0.12
C LEU A 321 -9.92 13.13 -1.39
N TYR A 322 -11.03 13.85 -1.25
CA TYR A 322 -11.77 14.42 -2.40
C TYR A 322 -10.86 15.33 -3.24
N LEU A 323 -10.17 16.28 -2.59
CA LEU A 323 -9.28 17.23 -3.27
C LEU A 323 -8.13 16.51 -3.98
N GLY A 324 -7.56 15.49 -3.33
CA GLY A 324 -6.50 14.67 -3.88
C GLY A 324 -6.90 13.90 -5.12
N LEU A 325 -8.02 13.17 -5.05
CA LEU A 325 -8.56 12.42 -6.18
C LEU A 325 -8.82 13.34 -7.38
N ARG A 326 -9.36 14.54 -7.14
CA ARG A 326 -9.57 15.54 -8.18
C ARG A 326 -8.26 16.03 -8.78
N ASP A 327 -7.29 16.45 -7.96
CA ASP A 327 -6.00 16.99 -8.42
C ASP A 327 -5.20 15.96 -9.22
N ILE A 328 -5.11 14.71 -8.73
CA ILE A 328 -4.44 13.61 -9.45
C ILE A 328 -5.13 13.38 -10.80
N TYR A 329 -6.46 13.24 -10.81
CA TYR A 329 -7.17 12.96 -12.05
C TYR A 329 -7.07 14.13 -13.04
N ASP A 330 -7.05 15.38 -12.56
CA ASP A 330 -6.94 16.56 -13.39
C ASP A 330 -5.61 16.66 -14.15
N ARG A 331 -4.53 16.22 -13.49
CA ARG A 331 -3.17 16.25 -14.04
C ARG A 331 -2.88 15.06 -14.94
N TYR A 332 -3.24 13.87 -14.50
CA TYR A 332 -2.72 12.63 -15.09
C TYR A 332 -3.72 11.91 -16.00
N ARG A 333 -5.03 12.15 -15.81
CA ARG A 333 -6.13 11.58 -16.63
C ARG A 333 -6.08 10.05 -16.77
N LEU A 334 -5.45 9.37 -15.82
CA LEU A 334 -5.52 7.92 -15.64
C LEU A 334 -6.58 7.56 -14.61
N PRO A 335 -7.19 6.37 -14.69
CA PRO A 335 -8.05 5.85 -13.64
C PRO A 335 -7.34 5.80 -12.29
N ILE A 336 -8.10 5.85 -11.20
CA ILE A 336 -7.58 5.83 -9.84
C ILE A 336 -8.25 4.70 -9.03
N MET A 337 -7.52 4.08 -8.11
CA MET A 337 -8.08 3.23 -7.05
C MET A 337 -7.56 3.65 -5.67
N VAL A 338 -8.47 3.79 -4.71
CA VAL A 338 -8.08 3.86 -3.30
C VAL A 338 -7.86 2.43 -2.84
N VAL A 339 -6.61 2.02 -2.68
CA VAL A 339 -6.26 0.63 -2.33
C VAL A 339 -5.88 0.44 -0.87
N GLU A 340 -5.91 1.55 -0.13
CA GLU A 340 -5.66 1.56 1.31
C GLU A 340 -6.25 2.84 1.94
N ASN A 341 -7.23 2.68 2.82
CA ASN A 341 -7.76 3.73 3.69
C ASN A 341 -8.43 3.08 4.90
N GLY A 342 -8.25 3.62 6.10
CA GLY A 342 -8.83 3.03 7.30
C GLY A 342 -8.53 3.82 8.57
N LEU A 343 -9.13 3.41 9.67
CA LEU A 343 -8.90 4.00 10.99
C LEU A 343 -8.37 2.95 11.96
N GLY A 344 -7.13 3.16 12.40
CA GLY A 344 -6.55 2.43 13.52
C GLY A 344 -7.12 2.95 14.85
N ALA A 345 -7.65 2.06 15.67
CA ALA A 345 -8.22 2.37 16.99
C ALA A 345 -7.95 1.22 17.98
N LYS A 346 -8.11 1.51 19.28
CA LYS A 346 -8.10 0.46 20.32
C LYS A 346 -9.48 -0.14 20.45
N ASP A 347 -9.68 -1.29 19.81
CA ASP A 347 -10.97 -1.97 19.86
C ASP A 347 -11.07 -2.88 21.09
N ILE A 348 -12.25 -2.89 21.71
CA ILE A 348 -12.57 -3.73 22.86
C ILE A 348 -13.59 -4.77 22.41
N LEU A 349 -13.25 -6.05 22.55
CA LEU A 349 -14.17 -7.16 22.28
C LEU A 349 -15.13 -7.34 23.46
N GLU A 350 -16.41 -7.08 23.25
CA GLU A 350 -17.48 -7.21 24.24
C GLU A 350 -18.64 -8.02 23.66
N ASN A 351 -19.07 -9.06 24.37
CA ASN A 351 -20.20 -9.91 23.94
C ASN A 351 -20.03 -10.49 22.52
N GLY A 352 -18.80 -10.82 22.12
CA GLY A 352 -18.49 -11.38 20.81
C GLY A 352 -18.52 -10.39 19.64
N THR A 353 -18.51 -9.08 19.92
CA THR A 353 -18.38 -8.03 18.88
C THR A 353 -17.61 -6.82 19.40
N VAL A 354 -17.33 -5.86 18.52
CA VAL A 354 -16.75 -4.55 18.86
C VAL A 354 -17.75 -3.47 18.42
N TYR A 355 -18.05 -2.54 19.31
CA TYR A 355 -18.92 -1.40 19.02
C TYR A 355 -18.09 -0.21 18.50
N ASP A 356 -17.75 -0.23 17.22
CA ASP A 356 -16.79 0.68 16.57
C ASP A 356 -17.45 1.78 15.71
N ASP A 357 -18.38 2.55 16.29
CA ASP A 357 -19.03 3.67 15.59
C ASP A 357 -18.05 4.71 15.06
N TYR A 358 -16.91 4.92 15.73
CA TYR A 358 -15.84 5.81 15.26
C TYR A 358 -15.25 5.37 13.91
N ARG A 359 -15.13 4.06 13.67
CA ARG A 359 -14.64 3.51 12.40
C ARG A 359 -15.68 3.68 11.31
N ILE A 360 -16.95 3.42 11.63
CA ILE A 360 -18.08 3.67 10.74
C ILE A 360 -18.13 5.15 10.35
N ASP A 361 -18.02 6.09 11.29
CA ASP A 361 -18.01 7.53 11.02
C ASP A 361 -16.85 7.94 10.10
N TYR A 362 -15.63 7.45 10.38
CA TYR A 362 -14.46 7.72 9.54
C TYR A 362 -14.64 7.20 8.12
N MET A 363 -14.94 5.90 7.96
CA MET A 363 -15.07 5.28 6.64
C MET A 363 -16.23 5.88 5.85
N ARG A 364 -17.37 6.19 6.51
CA ARG A 364 -18.50 6.86 5.87
C ARG A 364 -18.09 8.19 5.24
N ALA A 365 -17.35 9.01 5.97
CA ALA A 365 -16.93 10.32 5.49
C ALA A 365 -15.96 10.22 4.29
N HIS A 366 -15.00 9.28 4.33
CA HIS A 366 -14.04 9.09 3.24
C HIS A 366 -14.69 8.47 2.00
N ILE A 367 -15.57 7.48 2.16
CA ILE A 367 -16.32 6.90 1.04
C ILE A 367 -17.26 7.95 0.41
N GLN A 368 -17.83 8.85 1.22
CA GLN A 368 -18.63 9.96 0.70
C GLN A 368 -17.76 10.91 -0.15
N ALA A 369 -16.55 11.26 0.31
CA ALA A 369 -15.59 12.04 -0.47
C ALA A 369 -15.21 11.37 -1.81
N VAL A 370 -15.00 10.05 -1.82
CA VAL A 370 -14.77 9.29 -3.06
C VAL A 370 -15.97 9.40 -4.00
N LYS A 371 -17.20 9.23 -3.50
CA LYS A 371 -18.41 9.34 -4.34
C LYS A 371 -18.61 10.76 -4.89
N GLU A 372 -18.30 11.78 -4.10
CA GLU A 372 -18.32 13.17 -4.56
C GLU A 372 -17.33 13.37 -5.70
N ALA A 373 -16.07 12.93 -5.54
CA ALA A 373 -15.06 13.01 -6.59
C ALA A 373 -15.50 12.27 -7.87
N VAL A 374 -16.07 11.07 -7.75
CA VAL A 374 -16.61 10.31 -8.89
C VAL A 374 -17.78 11.04 -9.55
N SER A 375 -18.66 11.66 -8.77
CA SER A 375 -19.81 12.42 -9.29
C SER A 375 -19.36 13.69 -10.02
N ASP A 376 -18.21 14.25 -9.63
CA ASP A 376 -17.57 15.41 -10.27
C ASP A 376 -16.68 15.04 -11.48
N GLY A 377 -16.61 13.74 -11.82
CA GLY A 377 -15.98 13.26 -13.06
C GLY A 377 -14.65 12.53 -12.89
N VAL A 378 -14.18 12.30 -11.65
CA VAL A 378 -12.97 11.49 -11.40
C VAL A 378 -13.25 10.02 -11.74
N ASP A 379 -12.39 9.39 -12.56
CA ASP A 379 -12.47 7.95 -12.84
C ASP A 379 -11.86 7.11 -11.69
N CYS A 380 -12.46 7.18 -10.50
CA CYS A 380 -12.10 6.32 -9.39
C CYS A 380 -12.89 5.00 -9.47
N ARG A 381 -12.19 3.87 -9.52
CA ARG A 381 -12.76 2.54 -9.84
C ARG A 381 -12.87 1.59 -8.66
N GLY A 382 -12.36 1.96 -7.49
CA GLY A 382 -12.50 1.11 -6.31
C GLY A 382 -12.04 1.75 -5.01
N TYR A 383 -12.48 1.13 -3.92
CA TYR A 383 -12.12 1.46 -2.54
C TYR A 383 -11.86 0.16 -1.78
N LEU A 384 -10.59 -0.09 -1.45
CA LEU A 384 -10.16 -1.22 -0.64
C LEU A 384 -9.75 -0.67 0.73
N MET A 385 -10.49 -1.06 1.77
CA MET A 385 -10.15 -0.66 3.14
C MET A 385 -8.85 -1.33 3.59
N TRP A 386 -8.06 -0.63 4.40
CA TRP A 386 -6.85 -1.21 4.98
C TRP A 386 -7.18 -2.20 6.09
N GLY A 387 -6.51 -3.36 6.07
CA GLY A 387 -6.62 -4.38 7.11
C GLY A 387 -8.06 -4.73 7.42
N PRO A 388 -8.87 -5.24 6.45
CA PRO A 388 -10.30 -5.54 6.65
C PRO A 388 -10.54 -6.53 7.80
N ILE A 389 -9.54 -7.35 8.08
CA ILE A 389 -9.38 -8.16 9.27
C ILE A 389 -8.22 -7.58 10.09
N ASP A 390 -8.32 -7.61 11.42
CA ASP A 390 -7.25 -7.12 12.28
C ASP A 390 -5.94 -7.85 11.99
N ILE A 391 -4.97 -7.12 11.47
CA ILE A 391 -3.59 -7.55 11.21
C ILE A 391 -2.64 -6.80 12.14
N LEU A 392 -1.38 -7.25 12.23
CA LEU A 392 -0.35 -6.47 12.94
C LEU A 392 -0.14 -5.12 12.26
N SER A 393 0.06 -4.05 13.02
CA SER A 393 0.42 -2.75 12.45
C SER A 393 1.78 -2.80 11.74
N SER A 394 2.13 -1.75 11.00
CA SER A 394 3.48 -1.60 10.44
C SER A 394 4.59 -1.56 11.51
N HIS A 395 4.22 -1.39 12.79
CA HIS A 395 5.09 -1.47 13.95
C HIS A 395 4.73 -2.67 14.85
N GLY A 396 4.17 -3.74 14.25
CA GLY A 396 3.90 -5.01 14.93
C GLY A 396 2.90 -4.94 16.09
N GLU A 397 2.13 -3.86 16.22
CA GLU A 397 1.13 -3.71 17.26
C GLU A 397 -0.20 -4.32 16.80
N MET A 398 -0.75 -5.23 17.58
CA MET A 398 -2.14 -5.68 17.48
C MET A 398 -3.09 -4.73 18.23
N ALA A 399 -2.63 -3.98 19.23
CA ALA A 399 -3.47 -3.01 19.94
C ALA A 399 -4.05 -1.91 19.02
N LYS A 400 -3.38 -1.61 17.90
CA LYS A 400 -3.86 -0.69 16.86
C LYS A 400 -4.63 -1.46 15.78
N ARG A 401 -5.95 -1.53 15.93
CA ARG A 401 -6.83 -2.37 15.09
C ARG A 401 -7.47 -1.58 13.97
N TYR A 402 -7.46 -2.13 12.76
CA TYR A 402 -8.02 -1.50 11.56
C TYR A 402 -9.30 -2.17 11.06
N GLY A 403 -9.46 -3.47 11.35
CA GLY A 403 -10.43 -4.29 10.65
C GLY A 403 -11.88 -4.02 10.98
N ILE A 404 -12.73 -4.52 10.11
CA ILE A 404 -14.15 -4.77 10.39
C ILE A 404 -14.36 -6.17 10.97
N ILE A 405 -13.33 -7.02 10.91
CA ILE A 405 -13.26 -8.33 11.56
C ILE A 405 -12.18 -8.28 12.64
N TYR A 406 -12.56 -8.53 13.89
CA TYR A 406 -11.65 -8.59 15.02
C TYR A 406 -10.97 -9.95 15.09
N VAL A 407 -9.65 -9.97 15.29
CA VAL A 407 -8.90 -11.21 15.59
C VAL A 407 -8.55 -11.23 17.06
N ASN A 408 -8.99 -12.28 17.77
CA ASN A 408 -8.73 -12.45 19.20
C ASN A 408 -7.31 -12.93 19.45
N ARG A 409 -6.39 -11.96 19.40
CA ARG A 409 -4.97 -12.01 19.78
C ARG A 409 -4.56 -10.63 20.28
N GLU A 410 -3.47 -10.51 21.01
CA GLU A 410 -2.92 -9.25 21.54
C GLU A 410 -1.40 -9.19 21.35
N ASP A 411 -0.79 -8.06 21.74
CA ASP A 411 0.66 -7.82 21.65
C ASP A 411 1.50 -8.83 22.47
N HIS A 412 0.92 -9.36 23.55
CA HIS A 412 1.58 -10.22 24.54
C HIS A 412 0.81 -11.54 24.82
N ASP A 413 -0.19 -11.87 24.00
CA ASP A 413 -0.93 -13.13 24.10
C ASP A 413 -1.56 -13.49 22.74
N LEU A 414 -1.15 -14.61 22.14
CA LEU A 414 -1.72 -15.10 20.88
C LEU A 414 -3.19 -15.50 21.01
N LYS A 415 -3.67 -15.81 22.23
CA LYS A 415 -5.03 -16.26 22.52
C LYS A 415 -5.45 -17.40 21.57
N ASP A 416 -6.67 -17.37 21.02
CA ASP A 416 -7.20 -18.40 20.10
C ASP A 416 -7.25 -17.94 18.63
N MET A 417 -6.87 -16.68 18.36
CA MET A 417 -6.95 -16.02 17.05
C MET A 417 -8.32 -16.11 16.37
N LYS A 418 -9.40 -16.34 17.11
CA LYS A 418 -10.73 -16.46 16.51
C LYS A 418 -11.19 -15.13 15.93
N ARG A 419 -11.91 -15.19 14.80
CA ARG A 419 -12.49 -14.04 14.10
C ARG A 419 -13.87 -13.67 14.65
N TYR A 420 -14.10 -12.38 14.87
CA TYR A 420 -15.38 -11.84 15.33
C TYR A 420 -15.80 -10.65 14.46
N ARG A 421 -17.07 -10.62 14.03
CA ARG A 421 -17.61 -9.48 13.27
C ARG A 421 -17.73 -8.27 14.19
N LYS A 422 -17.14 -7.14 13.81
CA LYS A 422 -17.37 -5.85 14.49
C LYS A 422 -18.68 -5.23 14.02
N LYS A 423 -19.17 -4.18 14.68
CA LYS A 423 -20.37 -3.45 14.25
C LYS A 423 -20.19 -2.89 12.82
N SER A 424 -18.99 -2.43 12.51
CA SER A 424 -18.60 -1.93 11.19
C SER A 424 -18.69 -2.98 10.07
N PHE A 425 -18.60 -4.28 10.36
CA PHE A 425 -18.80 -5.35 9.37
C PHE A 425 -20.17 -5.26 8.71
N THR A 426 -21.22 -5.26 9.52
CA THR A 426 -22.61 -5.19 9.05
C THR A 426 -22.91 -3.84 8.38
N TRP A 427 -22.24 -2.77 8.80
CA TRP A 427 -22.35 -1.48 8.13
C TRP A 427 -21.71 -1.54 6.73
N TYR A 428 -20.48 -2.02 6.62
CA TYR A 428 -19.75 -2.07 5.35
C TYR A 428 -20.44 -3.01 4.36
N GLN A 429 -20.97 -4.15 4.83
CA GLN A 429 -21.81 -5.04 4.02
C GLN A 429 -22.98 -4.30 3.37
N LYS A 430 -23.67 -3.41 4.10
CA LYS A 430 -24.76 -2.59 3.54
C LYS A 430 -24.25 -1.55 2.54
N VAL A 431 -23.06 -0.99 2.77
CA VAL A 431 -22.42 -0.06 1.83
C VAL A 431 -22.14 -0.78 0.51
N ILE A 432 -21.49 -1.94 0.54
CA ILE A 432 -21.14 -2.70 -0.66
C ILE A 432 -22.40 -3.17 -1.40
N ALA A 433 -23.35 -3.79 -0.69
CA ALA A 433 -24.60 -4.30 -1.29
C ALA A 433 -25.47 -3.19 -1.92
N SER A 434 -25.27 -1.93 -1.53
CA SER A 434 -25.96 -0.78 -2.12
C SER A 434 -25.10 0.02 -3.10
N ASN A 435 -23.93 -0.51 -3.47
CA ASN A 435 -22.90 0.18 -4.26
C ASN A 435 -22.65 1.62 -3.75
N GLY A 436 -22.53 1.77 -2.43
CA GLY A 436 -22.31 3.03 -1.75
C GLY A 436 -23.57 3.84 -1.45
N GLU A 437 -24.79 3.47 -1.86
CA GLU A 437 -25.96 4.33 -1.61
C GLU A 437 -26.42 4.37 -0.14
N LYS A 438 -26.32 3.25 0.59
CA LYS A 438 -26.74 3.11 2.00
C LYS A 438 -25.55 3.21 2.96
N ARG A 439 -25.03 4.43 3.16
CA ARG A 439 -23.91 4.71 4.09
C ARG A 439 -24.33 5.35 5.41
N TYR A 440 -25.50 5.97 5.44
CA TYR A 440 -26.06 6.59 6.63
C TYR A 440 -26.96 5.59 7.36
N TYR A 441 -27.02 5.70 8.68
CA TYR A 441 -28.09 5.05 9.43
C TYR A 441 -29.44 5.54 8.89
N SER A 442 -30.39 4.64 8.68
CA SER A 442 -31.76 5.02 8.38
C SER A 442 -32.22 5.99 9.47
N GLN A 443 -32.56 7.22 9.08
CA GLN A 443 -33.27 8.12 10.00
C GLN A 443 -34.59 7.42 10.33
N CYS A 444 -34.74 7.00 11.59
CA CYS A 444 -35.99 6.45 12.11
C CYS A 444 -37.09 7.52 12.10
#